data_AF-A0A7W7YYY3-F1
#
_entry.id   AF-A0A7W7YYY3-F1
#
_cell.length_a   1.000
_cell.length_b   1.000
_cell.length_c   1.000
_cell.angle_alpha   90.00
_cell.angle_beta   90.00
_cell.angle_gamma   90.00
#
_symmetry.space_group_name_H-M   'P 1'
#
loop_
_entity.id
_entity.type
_entity.pdbx_description
1 polymer ?
#
loop_
_entity_poly.entity_id
_entity_poly.type
_entity_poly.pdbx_seq_one_letter_code
_entity_poly.pdbx_strand_id
1 'polypeptide(L)'
;MTPHLVTRRTAMQAVFAMAVSTPLGITTETKAEGKAPMKVRIAVDDQVMTATLEDNPSACDFASMLPLHDLTIDNYSNNEKIGDLPRKLTEDGSGPFGNELPGDLCYYAPWGNLAFFYAGYRWSRGLIRLGRIDGSFEPLLTRGAFPLQITLVGEQTGERPWTFYGQVHDPRQRGRRSGSPGRCASIRSSTRSTPSGCRARR
;
A
#
# COMPACT_ATOMS: atom_id res chain seq x y z
N MET A 1 26.92 -6.41 83.95
CA MET A 1 26.84 -6.60 82.48
C MET A 1 27.80 -5.63 81.83
N THR A 2 28.98 -6.10 81.49
CA THR A 2 30.07 -5.33 80.86
C THR A 2 29.84 -5.28 79.36
N PRO A 3 29.95 -4.10 78.72
CA PRO A 3 30.45 -4.05 77.36
C PRO A 3 31.87 -3.49 77.33
N HIS A 4 32.70 -4.25 76.64
CA HIS A 4 34.12 -4.07 76.44
C HIS A 4 34.45 -2.91 75.49
N LEU A 5 35.52 -2.20 75.86
CA LEU A 5 36.62 -1.71 75.03
C LEU A 5 36.35 -0.60 73.98
N VAL A 6 36.73 0.61 74.37
CA VAL A 6 37.35 1.60 73.47
C VAL A 6 38.74 1.10 73.07
N THR A 7 39.09 1.07 71.78
CA THR A 7 40.48 1.15 71.32
C THR A 7 40.58 1.58 69.85
N ARG A 8 40.91 2.87 69.70
CA ARG A 8 42.00 3.43 68.88
C ARG A 8 41.85 3.66 67.37
N ARG A 9 42.23 4.91 67.06
CA ARG A 9 43.09 5.42 65.96
C ARG A 9 42.38 5.93 64.69
N THR A 10 42.15 7.25 64.72
CA THR A 10 42.73 8.23 63.79
C THR A 10 43.39 7.66 62.53
N ALA A 11 42.91 8.06 61.35
CA ALA A 11 43.67 8.93 60.43
C ALA A 11 42.97 9.07 59.06
N MET A 12 42.88 10.33 58.63
CA MET A 12 43.13 10.84 57.27
C MET A 12 42.46 10.20 56.05
N GLN A 13 41.53 10.98 55.48
CA GLN A 13 41.58 11.50 54.10
C GLN A 13 42.09 10.56 52.98
N ALA A 14 41.23 10.31 52.00
CA ALA A 14 41.59 10.43 50.59
C ALA A 14 40.32 10.62 49.74
N VAL A 15 40.23 11.77 49.09
CA VAL A 15 39.27 12.06 48.04
C VAL A 15 39.83 11.45 46.75
N PHE A 16 39.09 10.56 46.09
CA PHE A 16 39.38 10.18 44.71
C PHE A 16 38.06 10.03 43.95
N ALA A 17 37.60 11.15 43.38
CA ALA A 17 36.54 11.14 42.37
C ALA A 17 37.14 10.58 41.07
N MET A 18 36.96 9.28 40.83
CA MET A 18 37.21 8.68 39.51
C MET A 18 36.04 9.04 38.59
N ALA A 19 36.24 10.06 37.76
CA ALA A 19 35.38 10.33 36.62
C ALA A 19 35.56 9.20 35.59
N VAL A 20 34.65 8.21 35.61
CA VAL A 20 34.59 7.18 34.58
C VAL A 20 34.07 7.85 33.31
N SER A 21 34.98 8.23 32.41
CA SER A 21 34.64 8.58 31.03
C SER A 21 34.12 7.33 30.34
N THR A 22 32.80 7.21 30.25
CA THR A 22 32.16 6.31 29.29
C THR A 22 32.56 6.74 27.88
N PRO A 23 33.23 5.92 27.07
CA PRO A 23 33.31 6.20 25.65
C PRO A 23 31.89 6.16 25.09
N LEU A 24 31.50 7.25 24.43
CA LEU A 24 30.32 7.29 23.57
C LEU A 24 30.54 6.21 22.51
N GLY A 25 29.91 5.05 22.68
CA GLY A 25 29.80 4.06 21.63
C GLY A 25 29.07 4.72 20.47
N ILE A 26 29.81 5.04 19.40
CA ILE A 26 29.21 5.37 18.11
C ILE A 26 28.45 4.12 17.72
N THR A 27 27.14 4.15 17.95
CA THR A 27 26.25 3.11 17.47
C THR A 27 26.21 3.34 15.97
N THR A 28 26.89 2.51 15.21
CA THR A 28 26.67 2.44 13.77
C THR A 28 25.25 1.91 13.60
N GLU A 29 24.27 2.81 13.56
CA GLU A 29 22.95 2.52 13.00
C GLU A 29 23.20 2.08 11.56
N THR A 30 23.19 0.77 11.36
CA THR A 30 23.11 0.19 10.03
C THR A 30 21.77 0.63 9.49
N LYS A 31 21.78 1.73 8.74
CA LYS A 31 20.68 2.09 7.84
C LYS A 31 20.58 0.92 6.87
N ALA A 32 19.70 -0.02 7.17
CA ALA A 32 19.21 -0.97 6.19
C ALA A 32 18.84 -0.12 4.96
N GLU A 33 19.47 -0.37 3.82
CA GLU A 33 18.99 0.11 2.54
C GLU A 33 17.63 -0.55 2.31
N GLY A 34 16.62 0.01 2.96
CA GLY A 34 15.28 -0.52 3.00
C GLY A 34 14.62 -0.23 1.67
N LYS A 35 14.43 -1.26 0.87
CA LYS A 35 13.44 -1.25 -0.22
C LYS A 35 12.14 -0.68 0.34
N ALA A 36 11.58 0.32 -0.34
CA ALA A 36 10.32 0.93 0.09
C ALA A 36 9.26 -0.18 0.28
N PRO A 37 8.46 -0.12 1.35
CA PRO A 37 7.47 -1.16 1.63
C PRO A 37 6.48 -1.24 0.48
N MET A 38 6.33 -2.43 -0.10
CA MET A 38 5.40 -2.67 -1.19
C MET A 38 3.96 -2.52 -0.68
N LYS A 39 3.14 -1.76 -1.40
CA LYS A 39 1.73 -1.57 -1.06
C LYS A 39 0.84 -2.13 -2.14
N VAL A 40 -0.27 -2.71 -1.71
CA VAL A 40 -1.31 -3.25 -2.59
C VAL A 40 -2.64 -2.57 -2.31
N ARG A 41 -3.38 -2.26 -3.36
CA ARG A 41 -4.77 -1.81 -3.28
C ARG A 41 -5.66 -3.04 -3.44
N ILE A 42 -6.53 -3.25 -2.46
CA ILE A 42 -7.50 -4.33 -2.41
C ILE A 42 -8.88 -3.70 -2.54
N ALA A 43 -9.61 -4.05 -3.60
CA ALA A 43 -11.00 -3.65 -3.79
C ALA A 43 -11.91 -4.86 -3.53
N VAL A 44 -12.86 -4.70 -2.62
CA VAL A 44 -13.91 -5.68 -2.31
C VAL A 44 -15.23 -5.00 -2.66
N ASP A 45 -15.89 -5.48 -3.71
CA ASP A 45 -17.06 -4.82 -4.29
C ASP A 45 -16.77 -3.34 -4.66
N ASP A 46 -17.51 -2.38 -4.11
CA ASP A 46 -17.32 -0.94 -4.32
C ASP A 46 -16.35 -0.28 -3.33
N GLN A 47 -15.83 -1.05 -2.37
CA GLN A 47 -15.00 -0.54 -1.28
C GLN A 47 -13.53 -0.85 -1.47
N VAL A 48 -12.67 0.09 -1.12
CA VAL A 48 -11.23 0.01 -1.34
C VAL A 48 -10.47 0.13 -0.03
N MET A 49 -9.52 -0.78 0.17
CA MET A 49 -8.53 -0.74 1.25
C MET A 49 -7.11 -0.85 0.67
N THR A 50 -6.13 -0.45 1.46
CA THR A 50 -4.71 -0.62 1.11
C THR A 50 -4.10 -1.59 2.10
N ALA A 51 -3.15 -2.42 1.68
CA ALA A 51 -2.33 -3.20 2.58
C ALA A 51 -0.84 -2.98 2.30
N THR A 52 -0.05 -2.92 3.36
CA THR A 52 1.40 -2.92 3.29
C THR A 52 1.90 -4.37 3.36
N LEU A 53 2.65 -4.80 2.36
CA LEU A 53 3.26 -6.12 2.30
C LEU A 53 4.54 -6.17 3.13
N GLU A 54 4.80 -7.33 3.73
CA GLU A 54 6.05 -7.61 4.44
C GLU A 54 7.20 -7.90 3.47
N ASP A 55 8.44 -7.70 3.94
CA ASP A 55 9.64 -8.03 3.17
C ASP A 55 9.98 -9.52 3.32
N ASN A 56 9.20 -10.37 2.66
CA ASN A 56 9.43 -11.81 2.62
C ASN A 56 9.24 -12.40 1.19
N PRO A 57 9.82 -13.58 0.89
CA PRO A 57 9.75 -14.16 -0.44
C PRO A 57 8.33 -14.45 -0.91
N SER A 58 7.46 -14.91 0.00
CA SER A 58 6.04 -15.18 -0.29
C SER A 58 5.27 -13.91 -0.69
N ALA A 59 5.52 -12.79 -0.02
CA ALA A 59 4.93 -11.49 -0.33
C ALA A 59 5.46 -10.91 -1.65
N CYS A 60 6.74 -11.12 -1.95
CA CYS A 60 7.31 -10.76 -3.25
C CYS A 60 6.72 -11.60 -4.39
N ASP A 61 6.53 -12.90 -4.17
CA ASP A 61 5.90 -13.79 -5.14
C ASP A 61 4.43 -13.41 -5.37
N PHE A 62 3.70 -13.08 -4.30
CA PHE A 62 2.35 -12.53 -4.40
C PHE A 62 2.31 -11.23 -5.22
N ALA A 63 3.20 -10.28 -4.93
CA ALA A 63 3.29 -9.01 -5.66
C ALA A 63 3.57 -9.22 -7.15
N SER A 64 4.34 -10.24 -7.53
CA SER A 64 4.66 -10.56 -8.93
C SER A 64 3.47 -11.01 -9.78
N MET A 65 2.39 -11.44 -9.12
CA MET A 65 1.17 -11.93 -9.79
C MET A 65 0.15 -10.83 -10.05
N LEU A 66 0.30 -9.67 -9.39
CA LEU A 66 -0.65 -8.58 -9.51
C LEU A 66 -0.51 -7.89 -10.89
N PRO A 67 -1.61 -7.45 -11.51
CA PRO A 67 -2.95 -7.33 -10.93
C PRO A 67 -3.85 -8.58 -11.08
N LEU A 68 -4.72 -8.79 -10.09
CA LEU A 68 -5.73 -9.85 -10.08
C LEU A 68 -7.12 -9.19 -10.07
N HIS A 69 -7.97 -9.52 -11.05
CA HIS A 69 -9.28 -8.87 -11.24
C HIS A 69 -10.48 -9.82 -11.14
N ASP A 70 -10.26 -11.12 -11.32
CA ASP A 70 -11.33 -12.14 -11.41
C ASP A 70 -11.33 -13.06 -10.19
N LEU A 71 -11.10 -12.50 -9.00
CA LEU A 71 -11.17 -13.24 -7.75
C LEU A 71 -12.52 -13.04 -7.08
N THR A 72 -12.89 -14.00 -6.24
CA THR A 72 -14.03 -13.89 -5.33
C THR A 72 -13.51 -14.03 -3.91
N ILE A 73 -14.04 -13.20 -3.00
CA ILE A 73 -13.79 -13.29 -1.57
C ILE A 73 -15.07 -13.68 -0.84
N ASP A 74 -15.03 -14.72 -0.02
CA ASP A 74 -16.18 -15.19 0.77
C ASP A 74 -15.79 -15.46 2.22
N ASN A 75 -16.78 -15.53 3.11
CA ASN A 75 -16.60 -15.90 4.50
C ASN A 75 -16.21 -17.38 4.59
N TYR A 76 -15.13 -17.65 5.30
CA TYR A 76 -14.80 -19.01 5.70
C TYR A 76 -15.23 -19.29 7.14
N SER A 77 -15.00 -18.32 8.03
CA SER A 77 -15.32 -18.44 9.45
C SER A 77 -15.89 -17.13 10.01
N ASN A 78 -15.95 -17.01 11.34
CA ASN A 78 -16.39 -15.81 12.07
C ASN A 78 -15.29 -14.75 12.24
N ASN A 79 -14.07 -15.02 11.82
CA ASN A 79 -12.91 -14.15 11.99
C ASN A 79 -12.13 -13.89 10.68
N GLU A 80 -12.43 -14.62 9.61
CA GLU A 80 -11.70 -14.53 8.35
C GLU A 80 -12.59 -14.69 7.10
N LYS A 81 -12.13 -14.05 6.02
CA LYS A 81 -12.59 -14.29 4.66
C LYS A 81 -11.46 -14.89 3.84
N ILE A 82 -11.81 -15.71 2.85
CA ILE A 82 -10.85 -16.35 1.96
C ILE A 82 -11.08 -15.96 0.51
N GLY A 83 -9.99 -15.91 -0.26
CA GLY A 83 -10.04 -15.77 -1.72
C GLY A 83 -8.98 -16.64 -2.37
N ASP A 84 -9.38 -17.42 -3.37
CA ASP A 84 -8.49 -18.36 -4.05
C ASP A 84 -7.53 -17.65 -4.99
N LEU A 85 -6.28 -18.10 -5.05
CA LEU A 85 -5.29 -17.59 -5.99
C LEU A 85 -5.24 -18.47 -7.26
N PRO A 86 -4.90 -17.90 -8.43
CA PRO A 86 -4.80 -18.67 -9.67
C PRO A 86 -3.64 -19.66 -9.67
N ARG A 87 -2.64 -19.47 -8.80
CA ARG A 87 -1.59 -20.44 -8.51
C ARG A 87 -1.16 -20.34 -7.04
N LYS A 88 -0.54 -21.41 -6.56
CA LYS A 88 0.14 -21.40 -5.26
C LYS A 88 1.34 -20.43 -5.27
N LEU A 89 1.58 -19.83 -4.10
CA LEU A 89 2.77 -19.05 -3.82
C LEU A 89 3.89 -19.94 -3.28
N THR A 90 5.12 -19.43 -3.30
CA THR A 90 6.22 -20.03 -2.52
C THR A 90 5.86 -20.09 -1.04
N GLU A 91 6.39 -21.08 -0.33
CA GLU A 91 6.32 -21.20 1.12
C GLU A 91 7.59 -20.65 1.80
N ASP A 92 8.51 -20.10 1.01
CA ASP A 92 9.75 -19.50 1.51
C ASP A 92 9.44 -18.28 2.39
N GLY A 93 10.04 -18.24 3.58
CA GLY A 93 9.69 -17.30 4.64
C GLY A 93 8.55 -17.78 5.55
N SER A 94 8.05 -19.00 5.38
CA SER A 94 7.17 -19.67 6.33
C SER A 94 7.83 -19.79 7.71
N GLY A 95 7.11 -19.34 8.74
CA GLY A 95 7.52 -19.51 10.12
C GLY A 95 6.41 -19.07 11.09
N PRO A 96 6.51 -19.45 12.37
CA PRO A 96 5.61 -18.93 13.39
C PRO A 96 5.79 -17.43 13.59
N PHE A 97 4.68 -16.73 13.77
CA PHE A 97 4.65 -15.34 14.23
C PHE A 97 3.64 -15.21 15.38
N GLY A 98 3.89 -14.29 16.32
CA GLY A 98 3.12 -14.18 17.57
C GLY A 98 2.50 -12.80 17.82
N ASN A 99 2.39 -11.99 16.77
CA ASN A 99 1.79 -10.64 16.79
C ASN A 99 0.58 -10.57 15.85
N GLU A 100 -0.30 -11.56 15.94
CA GLU A 100 -1.54 -11.67 15.17
C GLU A 100 -2.49 -10.53 15.50
N LEU A 101 -2.97 -9.82 14.48
CA LEU A 101 -3.90 -8.71 14.64
C LEU A 101 -5.00 -8.76 13.60
N PRO A 102 -6.22 -8.28 13.93
CA PRO A 102 -7.21 -7.94 12.92
C PRO A 102 -6.61 -6.98 11.88
N GLY A 103 -6.91 -7.22 10.62
CA GLY A 103 -6.31 -6.56 9.46
C GLY A 103 -5.13 -7.33 8.85
N ASP A 104 -4.72 -8.47 9.40
CA ASP A 104 -3.66 -9.28 8.79
C ASP A 104 -4.12 -9.89 7.45
N LEU A 105 -3.23 -9.78 6.46
CA LEU A 105 -3.33 -10.48 5.17
C LEU A 105 -2.35 -11.64 5.17
N CYS A 106 -2.87 -12.85 5.07
CA CYS A 106 -2.08 -14.07 5.10
C CYS A 106 -2.33 -14.94 3.87
N TYR A 107 -1.39 -15.83 3.60
CA TYR A 107 -1.49 -16.93 2.65
C TYR A 107 -1.55 -18.24 3.42
N TYR A 108 -2.53 -19.09 3.09
CA TYR A 108 -2.64 -20.42 3.67
C TYR A 108 -2.14 -21.47 2.67
N ALA A 109 -0.89 -21.88 2.84
CA ALA A 109 -0.15 -22.73 1.93
C ALA A 109 -0.79 -24.11 1.61
N PRO A 110 -1.45 -24.80 2.57
CA PRO A 110 -2.07 -26.09 2.29
C PRO A 110 -3.09 -26.03 1.14
N TRP A 111 -3.91 -24.97 1.09
CA TRP A 111 -4.95 -24.81 0.07
C TRP A 111 -4.52 -23.87 -1.06
N GLY A 112 -3.65 -22.90 -0.79
CA GLY A 112 -3.20 -21.93 -1.79
C GLY A 112 -4.11 -20.71 -1.90
N ASN A 113 -4.80 -20.34 -0.83
CA ASN A 113 -5.73 -19.21 -0.77
C ASN A 113 -5.21 -18.08 0.11
N LEU A 114 -5.71 -16.87 -0.15
CA LEU A 114 -5.56 -15.71 0.73
C LEU A 114 -6.52 -15.83 1.90
N ALA A 115 -6.08 -15.42 3.08
CA ALA A 115 -6.87 -15.28 4.29
C ALA A 115 -6.81 -13.83 4.77
N PHE A 116 -7.97 -13.20 4.89
CA PHE A 116 -8.15 -11.83 5.37
C PHE A 116 -8.79 -11.88 6.76
N PHE A 117 -7.99 -11.59 7.80
CA PHE A 117 -8.47 -11.61 9.18
C PHE A 117 -9.10 -10.28 9.56
N TYR A 118 -10.36 -10.26 9.96
CA TYR A 118 -11.07 -9.06 10.45
C TYR A 118 -11.40 -9.14 11.94
N ALA A 119 -11.12 -10.28 12.59
CA ALA A 119 -11.20 -10.46 14.04
C ALA A 119 -9.96 -11.19 14.57
N GLY A 120 -9.92 -11.42 15.88
CA GLY A 120 -8.81 -12.13 16.52
C GLY A 120 -8.64 -13.55 15.99
N TYR A 121 -7.39 -13.95 15.77
CA TYR A 121 -7.03 -15.30 15.35
C TYR A 121 -5.73 -15.75 16.02
N ARG A 122 -5.33 -16.99 15.72
CA ARG A 122 -4.06 -17.58 16.17
C ARG A 122 -3.35 -18.14 14.96
N TRP A 123 -2.04 -17.93 14.90
CA TRP A 123 -1.20 -18.53 13.90
C TRP A 123 -1.37 -20.06 13.90
N SER A 124 -1.38 -20.64 12.71
CA SER A 124 -1.41 -22.08 12.50
C SER A 124 -0.40 -22.49 11.44
N ARG A 125 -0.03 -23.77 11.43
CA ARG A 125 0.98 -24.29 10.50
C ARG A 125 0.52 -24.12 9.05
N GLY A 126 1.39 -23.54 8.22
CA GLY A 126 1.11 -23.22 6.82
C GLY A 126 0.50 -21.84 6.60
N LEU A 127 0.25 -21.07 7.67
CA LEU A 127 -0.15 -19.67 7.56
C LEU A 127 1.09 -18.78 7.47
N ILE A 128 1.23 -18.08 6.35
CA ILE A 128 2.34 -17.16 6.07
C ILE A 128 1.76 -15.75 6.00
N ARG A 129 2.30 -14.81 6.77
CA ARG A 129 1.86 -13.43 6.68
C ARG A 129 2.44 -12.78 5.42
N LEU A 130 1.56 -12.23 4.58
CA LEU A 130 1.96 -11.47 3.41
C LEU A 130 2.04 -9.97 3.70
N GLY A 131 1.20 -9.49 4.62
CA GLY A 131 1.11 -8.08 4.94
C GLY A 131 0.02 -7.75 5.93
N ARG A 132 -0.30 -6.46 6.04
CA ARG A 132 -1.34 -5.93 6.90
C ARG A 132 -2.11 -4.81 6.21
N ILE A 133 -3.42 -4.79 6.37
CA ILE A 133 -4.31 -3.74 5.89
C ILE A 133 -3.99 -2.44 6.64
N ASP A 134 -3.78 -1.37 5.89
CA ASP A 134 -3.58 -0.03 6.38
C ASP A 134 -4.94 0.57 6.75
N GLY A 135 -5.16 0.87 8.03
CA GLY A 135 -6.36 1.58 8.49
C GLY A 135 -7.58 0.67 8.69
N SER A 136 -8.74 1.06 8.13
CA SER A 136 -10.01 0.37 8.33
C SER A 136 -10.13 -0.86 7.42
N PHE A 137 -10.62 -1.95 8.00
CA PHE A 137 -10.99 -3.19 7.31
C PHE A 137 -12.50 -3.44 7.35
N GLU A 138 -13.30 -2.39 7.57
CA GLU A 138 -14.77 -2.43 7.52
C GLU A 138 -15.36 -3.15 6.30
N PRO A 139 -14.77 -3.08 5.08
CA PRO A 139 -15.31 -3.82 3.93
C PRO A 139 -15.35 -5.34 4.14
N LEU A 140 -14.50 -5.88 5.01
CA LEU A 140 -14.47 -7.31 5.33
C LEU A 140 -15.54 -7.72 6.35
N LEU A 141 -16.22 -6.78 7.00
CA LEU A 141 -17.24 -7.08 8.01
C LEU A 141 -18.59 -7.48 7.38
N THR A 142 -18.83 -7.06 6.13
CA THR A 142 -20.05 -7.42 5.40
C THR A 142 -20.04 -8.91 5.05
N ARG A 143 -21.09 -9.63 5.47
CA ARG A 143 -21.22 -11.05 5.14
C ARG A 143 -21.69 -11.21 3.70
N GLY A 144 -20.95 -11.99 2.93
CA GLY A 144 -21.31 -12.43 1.59
C GLY A 144 -20.07 -12.75 0.77
N ALA A 145 -20.32 -13.26 -0.43
CA ALA A 145 -19.33 -13.40 -1.48
C ALA A 145 -19.30 -12.12 -2.33
N PHE A 146 -18.12 -11.55 -2.54
CA PHE A 146 -17.92 -10.30 -3.27
C PHE A 146 -16.82 -10.45 -4.32
N PRO A 147 -16.87 -9.68 -5.42
CA PRO A 147 -15.75 -9.60 -6.34
C PRO A 147 -14.55 -8.96 -5.62
N LEU A 148 -13.37 -9.55 -5.84
CA LEU A 148 -12.11 -9.13 -5.24
C LEU A 148 -11.13 -8.74 -6.36
N GLN A 149 -10.59 -7.53 -6.27
CA GLN A 149 -9.53 -7.06 -7.15
C GLN A 149 -8.32 -6.61 -6.33
N ILE A 150 -7.12 -7.04 -6.71
CA ILE A 150 -5.89 -6.68 -6.03
C ILE A 150 -4.89 -6.15 -7.06
N THR A 151 -4.31 -4.99 -6.77
CA THR A 151 -3.35 -4.33 -7.67
C THR A 151 -2.21 -3.72 -6.86
N LEU A 152 -1.02 -3.61 -7.46
CA LEU A 152 0.08 -2.87 -6.82
C LEU A 152 -0.26 -1.36 -6.79
N VAL A 153 0.03 -0.72 -5.66
CA VAL A 153 0.07 0.74 -5.59
C VAL A 153 1.43 1.13 -6.14
N GLY A 154 1.45 1.69 -7.36
CA GLY A 154 2.68 2.23 -7.93
C GLY A 154 3.29 3.26 -6.99
N GLU A 155 4.62 3.25 -6.90
CA GLU A 155 5.37 4.22 -6.11
C GLU A 155 4.99 5.62 -6.61
N GLN A 156 4.25 6.37 -5.80
CA GLN A 156 4.18 7.82 -5.93
C GLN A 156 5.52 8.35 -5.39
N THR A 157 6.63 8.01 -6.06
CA THR A 157 7.86 8.77 -5.93
C THR A 157 7.51 10.15 -6.47
N GLY A 158 7.40 11.11 -5.56
CA GLY A 158 7.25 12.51 -5.91
C GLY A 158 8.46 12.97 -6.70
N GLU A 159 8.46 12.77 -8.00
CA GLU A 159 9.26 13.53 -8.94
C GLU A 159 8.33 14.18 -9.95
N ARG A 160 8.20 15.49 -9.76
CA ARG A 160 7.48 16.41 -10.63
C ARG A 160 8.11 16.37 -12.02
N PRO A 161 7.34 16.30 -13.13
CA PRO A 161 7.83 16.79 -14.40
C PRO A 161 7.93 18.31 -14.33
N TRP A 162 9.15 18.81 -14.50
CA TRP A 162 9.48 20.21 -14.70
C TRP A 162 8.78 20.75 -15.96
N THR A 163 7.62 21.40 -15.84
CA THR A 163 7.05 22.24 -16.92
C THR A 163 6.48 23.55 -16.40
N PHE A 164 7.19 24.24 -15.50
CA PHE A 164 6.89 25.64 -15.21
C PHE A 164 8.19 26.39 -14.87
N TYR A 165 8.42 27.50 -15.57
CA TYR A 165 9.62 28.35 -15.63
C TYR A 165 10.70 27.99 -16.65
N GLY A 166 10.30 28.00 -17.91
CA GLY A 166 11.14 28.53 -18.98
C GLY A 166 10.50 29.81 -19.54
N GLN A 167 11.26 30.91 -19.50
CA GLN A 167 11.12 32.12 -20.32
C GLN A 167 10.41 33.35 -19.72
N VAL A 168 11.18 34.04 -18.89
CA VAL A 168 11.20 35.50 -18.83
C VAL A 168 11.55 36.09 -20.21
N HIS A 169 10.63 36.90 -20.73
CA HIS A 169 10.73 38.08 -21.62
C HIS A 169 11.75 38.14 -22.78
N ASP A 170 11.21 38.34 -24.00
CA ASP A 170 11.71 39.38 -24.94
C ASP A 170 10.50 40.21 -25.46
N PRO A 171 10.41 41.52 -25.15
CA PRO A 171 9.37 42.40 -25.65
C PRO A 171 9.84 43.17 -26.87
N ARG A 172 9.91 42.55 -28.07
CA ARG A 172 10.27 43.31 -29.28
C ARG A 172 9.94 42.68 -30.64
N GLN A 173 8.66 42.38 -30.91
CA GLN A 173 8.18 42.34 -32.30
C GLN A 173 6.79 42.96 -32.43
N ARG A 174 6.79 44.29 -32.57
CA ARG A 174 5.68 45.11 -33.04
C ARG A 174 5.70 45.06 -34.58
N GLY A 175 4.82 44.28 -35.19
CA GLY A 175 4.73 44.15 -36.65
C GLY A 175 3.28 44.14 -37.14
N ARG A 176 2.82 45.30 -37.59
CA ARG A 176 1.50 45.59 -38.16
C ARG A 176 1.15 44.73 -39.39
N ARG A 177 -0.16 44.44 -39.55
CA ARG A 177 -1.04 44.69 -40.75
C ARG A 177 -2.19 43.67 -40.72
N SER A 178 -3.40 44.04 -40.32
CA SER A 178 -4.47 44.63 -41.16
C SER A 178 -4.78 43.84 -42.43
N GLY A 179 -5.84 43.01 -42.38
CA GLY A 179 -6.47 42.37 -43.53
C GLY A 179 -7.91 41.99 -43.17
N SER A 180 -8.86 42.78 -43.69
CA SER A 180 -10.31 42.75 -43.43
C SER A 180 -11.02 41.51 -44.01
N PRO A 181 -12.28 41.26 -43.63
CA PRO A 181 -13.03 40.05 -43.93
C PRO A 181 -13.75 40.11 -45.29
N GLY A 182 -13.63 39.04 -46.07
CA GLY A 182 -14.41 38.85 -47.30
C GLY A 182 -15.79 38.25 -46.99
N ARG A 183 -16.84 39.07 -47.05
CA ARG A 183 -18.23 38.63 -47.30
C ARG A 183 -18.48 38.57 -48.81
N CYS A 184 -19.14 37.51 -49.27
CA CYS A 184 -20.09 37.42 -50.39
C CYS A 184 -20.24 35.94 -50.75
N ALA A 185 -21.37 35.37 -51.14
CA ALA A 185 -22.74 35.84 -51.23
C ALA A 185 -23.63 34.59 -51.31
N SER A 186 -24.89 34.79 -50.97
CA SER A 186 -26.04 33.93 -51.25
C SER A 186 -26.07 33.37 -52.68
N ILE A 187 -26.63 32.17 -52.85
CA ILE A 187 -27.63 31.88 -53.89
C ILE A 187 -28.55 30.74 -53.41
N ARG A 188 -29.82 30.90 -53.74
CA ARG A 188 -31.01 30.13 -53.33
C ARG A 188 -31.21 28.86 -54.16
N SER A 189 -32.25 28.13 -53.73
CA SER A 189 -33.16 27.26 -54.49
C SER A 189 -32.67 25.81 -54.62
N SER A 190 -33.50 24.77 -54.51
CA SER A 190 -34.94 24.68 -54.76
C SER A 190 -35.58 23.44 -54.10
N THR A 191 -36.91 23.54 -53.88
CA THR A 191 -37.96 22.49 -54.02
C THR A 191 -37.74 21.10 -53.41
N ARG A 192 -38.51 20.76 -52.36
CA ARG A 192 -39.81 20.05 -52.40
C ARG A 192 -39.71 18.63 -53.01
N SER A 193 -39.93 17.59 -52.20
CA SER A 193 -40.77 16.42 -52.53
C SER A 193 -40.92 15.47 -51.33
N THR A 194 -42.15 15.06 -51.12
CA THR A 194 -42.79 14.26 -50.06
C THR A 194 -42.46 12.75 -50.09
N PRO A 195 -42.92 11.96 -49.09
CA PRO A 195 -42.47 10.60 -48.84
C PRO A 195 -43.30 9.52 -49.59
N SER A 196 -42.62 8.42 -49.91
CA SER A 196 -43.19 7.13 -50.34
C SER A 196 -42.46 6.06 -49.52
N GLY A 197 -43.05 5.16 -48.73
CA GLY A 197 -44.36 4.54 -48.82
C GLY A 197 -44.25 3.19 -49.52
N CYS A 198 -43.86 2.12 -48.81
CA CYS A 198 -44.06 0.68 -49.11
C CYS A 198 -43.21 -0.16 -48.14
N ARG A 199 -43.56 -1.36 -47.67
CA ARG A 199 -44.78 -2.19 -47.65
C ARG A 199 -44.48 -3.38 -46.73
N ALA A 200 -45.52 -3.95 -46.15
CA ALA A 200 -45.52 -5.15 -45.31
C ALA A 200 -45.22 -6.47 -46.06
N ARG A 201 -45.08 -7.55 -45.25
CA ARG A 201 -45.10 -9.02 -45.48
C ARG A 201 -43.72 -9.65 -45.26
N ARG A 202 -43.54 -10.71 -44.47
CA ARG A 202 -44.45 -11.78 -44.01
C ARG A 202 -44.20 -12.12 -42.55
#